data_AF-A0A448DVQ7-F1
#
_entry.id   AF-A0A448DVQ7-F1
#
_cell.length_a   1.000
_cell.length_b   1.000
_cell.length_c   1.000
_cell.angle_alpha   90.00
_cell.angle_beta   90.00
_cell.angle_gamma   90.00
#
_symmetry.space_group_name_H-M   'P 1'
#
loop_
_entity.id
_entity.type
_entity.pdbx_description
1 polymer ?
#
loop_
_entity_poly.entity_id
_entity_poly.type
_entity_poly.pdbx_seq_one_letter_code
_entity_poly.pdbx_strand_id
1 'polypeptide(L)' 'MEWQIVDSAKQSGLRLTFRDHGPGISDLNLAMTDGWTSAGGPGLGVTGPKRLVDNFEINTAPGAGTCVMICKWV' A
#
# COMPACT_ATOMS: atom_id res chain seq x y z
N MET A 1 12.16 -3.80 -0.50
CA MET A 1 11.70 -2.39 -0.48
C MET A 1 12.54 -1.63 -1.48
N GLU A 2 11.89 -0.93 -2.39
CA GLU A 2 12.52 -0.10 -3.42
C GLU A 2 12.00 1.32 -3.27
N TRP A 3 12.82 2.32 -3.60
CA TRP A 3 12.43 3.72 -3.58
C TRP A 3 12.99 4.45 -4.79
N GLN A 4 12.28 5.48 -5.22
CA GLN A 4 12.70 6.36 -6.31
C GLN A 4 12.12 7.77 -6.14
N ILE A 5 12.90 8.76 -6.54
CA ILE A 5 12.35 10.10 -6.78
C ILE A 5 11.60 10.05 -8.11
N VAL A 6 10.41 10.62 -8.13
CA VAL A 6 9.59 10.75 -9.33
C VAL A 6 9.34 12.22 -9.59
N ASP A 7 9.43 12.63 -10.84
CA ASP A 7 9.14 14.00 -11.24
C ASP A 7 7.82 14.07 -11.99
N SER A 8 7.08 15.14 -11.75
CA SER A 8 5.95 15.57 -12.55
C SER A 8 6.25 16.95 -13.15
N ALA A 9 5.38 17.44 -14.03
CA ALA A 9 5.56 18.76 -14.62
C ALA A 9 5.60 19.92 -13.60
N LYS A 10 5.12 19.72 -12.36
CA LYS A 10 4.97 20.78 -11.35
C LYS A 10 5.72 20.56 -10.04
N GLN A 11 6.12 19.32 -9.75
CA GLN A 11 6.67 18.93 -8.45
C GLN A 11 7.39 17.58 -8.53
N SER A 12 8.33 17.35 -7.61
CA SER A 12 8.97 16.06 -7.38
C SER A 12 8.24 15.30 -6.26
N GLY A 13 8.43 13.99 -6.19
CA GLY A 13 7.83 13.15 -5.16
C GLY A 13 8.71 11.95 -4.82
N LEU A 14 8.48 11.36 -3.65
CA LEU A 14 9.09 10.12 -3.23
C LEU A 14 8.09 8.98 -3.43
N ARG A 15 8.48 8.00 -4.26
CA ARG A 15 7.73 6.77 -4.46
C ARG A 15 8.44 5.61 -3.76
N LEU A 16 7.68 4.86 -2.96
CA LEU A 16 8.14 3.64 -2.30
C LEU A 16 7.35 2.44 -2.82
N THR A 17 8.04 1.33 -3.08
CA THR A 17 7.43 0.05 -3.45
C THR A 17 7.83 -1.04 -2.46
N PHE A 18 6.83 -1.70 -1.91
CA PHE A 18 6.96 -2.83 -0.99
C PHE A 18 6.42 -4.07 -1.68
N ARG A 19 7.21 -5.16 -1.67
CA ARG A 19 6.85 -6.44 -2.26
C ARG A 19 7.15 -7.55 -1.27
N ASP A 20 6.22 -8.47 -1.13
CA ASP A 20 6.41 -9.73 -0.42
C ASP A 20 5.94 -10.92 -1.27
N HIS A 21 6.34 -12.12 -0.84
CA HIS A 21 5.90 -13.40 -1.42
C HIS A 21 5.03 -14.18 -0.43
N GLY A 22 4.25 -13.46 0.38
CA GLY A 22 3.36 -14.04 1.37
C GLY A 22 2.09 -14.64 0.75
N PRO A 23 1.07 -14.96 1.58
CA PRO A 23 -0.17 -15.56 1.10
C PRO A 23 -1.05 -14.60 0.27
N GLY A 24 -0.73 -13.31 0.23
CA GLY A 24 -1.57 -12.28 -0.38
C GLY A 24 -2.86 -12.03 0.41
N ILE A 25 -3.72 -11.15 -0.14
CA ILE A 25 -5.00 -10.76 0.44
C ILE A 25 -6.12 -11.31 -0.45
N SER A 26 -7.03 -12.09 0.15
CA SER A 26 -8.13 -12.75 -0.57
C SER A 26 -9.32 -11.83 -0.84
N ASP A 27 -9.68 -11.00 0.13
CA ASP A 27 -10.72 -9.97 -0.02
C ASP A 27 -10.11 -8.60 0.23
N LEU A 28 -9.66 -7.97 -0.86
CA LEU A 28 -9.04 -6.64 -0.78
C LEU A 28 -10.02 -5.58 -0.31
N ASN A 29 -11.31 -5.66 -0.67
CA ASN A 29 -12.29 -4.67 -0.25
C ASN A 29 -12.50 -4.71 1.27
N LEU A 30 -12.60 -5.92 1.83
CA LEU A 30 -12.67 -6.11 3.27
C LEU A 30 -11.39 -5.63 3.97
N ALA A 31 -10.21 -5.96 3.44
CA ALA A 31 -8.93 -5.52 4.00
C ALA A 31 -8.73 -3.99 3.95
N MET A 32 -9.39 -3.31 3.01
CA MET A 32 -9.40 -1.84 2.90
C MET A 32 -10.50 -1.19 3.75
N THR A 33 -11.22 -1.95 4.58
CA THR A 33 -12.20 -1.44 5.54
C THR A 33 -11.50 -1.03 6.84
N ASP A 34 -11.74 0.20 7.29
CA ASP A 34 -11.14 0.69 8.54
C ASP A 34 -11.54 -0.16 9.75
N GLY A 35 -10.57 -0.44 10.61
CA GLY A 35 -10.79 -1.21 11.83
C GLY A 35 -10.93 -2.71 11.60
N TRP A 36 -10.95 -3.18 10.35
CA TRP A 36 -10.94 -4.60 10.06
C TRP A 36 -9.55 -5.22 10.23
N THR A 37 -9.48 -6.41 10.83
CA THR A 37 -8.24 -7.16 11.00
C THR A 37 -8.49 -8.66 10.88
N SER A 38 -7.54 -9.36 10.27
CA SER A 38 -7.46 -10.83 10.32
C SER A 38 -6.55 -11.35 11.43
N ALA A 39 -5.79 -10.48 12.09
CA ALA A 39 -4.71 -10.83 13.04
C ALA A 39 -4.92 -10.24 14.45
N GLY A 40 -6.13 -9.75 14.76
CA GLY A 40 -6.49 -9.22 16.09
C GLY A 40 -5.89 -7.85 16.44
N GLY A 41 -5.30 -7.15 15.47
CA GLY A 41 -4.75 -5.80 15.65
C GLY A 41 -5.77 -4.68 15.41
N PRO A 42 -5.38 -3.40 15.52
CA PRO A 42 -6.29 -2.24 15.38
C PRO A 42 -6.97 -2.07 14.01
N GLY A 43 -6.58 -2.86 13.00
CA GLY A 43 -7.16 -2.77 11.65
C GLY A 43 -6.79 -1.49 10.88
N LEU A 44 -5.60 -0.96 11.13
CA LEU A 44 -5.09 0.28 10.50
C LEU A 44 -3.89 0.06 9.58
N GLY A 45 -3.45 -1.19 9.38
CA GLY A 45 -2.18 -1.51 8.72
C GLY A 45 -2.11 -0.99 7.28
N VAL A 46 -2.98 -1.49 6.40
CA VAL A 46 -2.98 -1.12 4.98
C VAL A 46 -3.73 0.19 4.71
N THR A 47 -4.72 0.53 5.55
CA THR A 47 -5.54 1.74 5.40
C THR A 47 -4.86 3.00 5.94
N GLY A 48 -3.94 2.87 6.91
CA GLY A 48 -3.22 3.99 7.50
C GLY A 48 -2.36 4.77 6.49
N PRO A 49 -1.39 4.13 5.82
CA PRO A 49 -0.53 4.78 4.83
C PRO A 49 -1.32 5.44 3.69
N LYS A 50 -2.42 4.82 3.23
CA LYS A 50 -3.30 5.37 2.19
C LYS A 50 -3.83 6.77 2.52
N ARG A 51 -3.96 7.14 3.80
CA ARG A 51 -4.42 8.48 4.23
C ARG A 51 -3.32 9.54 4.22
N LEU A 52 -2.06 9.14 4.20
CA LEU A 52 -0.91 10.03 4.36
C LEU A 52 -0.27 10.40 3.01
N VAL A 53 -0.48 9.56 2.01
CA VAL A 53 0.14 9.66 0.68
C VAL A 53 -0.85 10.17 -0.36
N ASP A 54 -0.33 10.72 -1.44
CA ASP A 54 -1.18 11.29 -2.50
C ASP A 54 -1.57 10.21 -3.51
N ASN A 55 -0.73 9.19 -3.71
CA ASN A 55 -1.05 8.01 -4.50
C ASN A 55 -0.79 6.74 -3.70
N PHE A 56 -1.73 5.81 -3.79
CA PHE A 56 -1.67 4.51 -3.15
C PHE A 56 -2.20 3.45 -4.12
N GLU A 57 -1.37 2.47 -4.44
CA GLU A 57 -1.70 1.33 -5.27
C GLU A 57 -1.35 0.04 -4.52
N ILE A 58 -2.22 -0.95 -4.62
CA ILE A 58 -2.01 -2.28 -4.06
C ILE A 58 -2.41 -3.32 -5.10
N ASN A 59 -1.50 -4.25 -5.36
CA ASN A 59 -1.74 -5.42 -6.19
C ASN A 59 -1.45 -6.67 -5.34
N THR A 60 -2.44 -7.54 -5.23
CA THR A 60 -2.37 -8.73 -4.38
C THR A 60 -3.36 -9.76 -4.89
N ALA A 61 -3.02 -11.03 -4.70
CA ALA A 61 -3.91 -12.14 -4.95
C ALA A 61 -3.53 -13.30 -4.01
N PRO A 62 -4.49 -14.18 -3.66
CA PRO A 62 -4.19 -15.41 -2.92
C PRO A 62 -3.04 -16.20 -3.54
N GLY A 63 -2.02 -16.48 -2.73
CA GLY A 63 -0.82 -17.22 -3.13
C GLY A 63 0.20 -16.46 -3.98
N ALA A 64 -0.07 -15.21 -4.36
CA ALA A 64 0.81 -14.39 -5.19
C ALA A 64 1.63 -13.34 -4.41
N GLY A 65 1.41 -13.23 -3.11
CA GLY A 65 1.98 -12.16 -2.28
C GLY A 65 1.27 -10.82 -2.43
N THR A 66 1.92 -9.76 -1.97
CA THR A 66 1.41 -8.39 -2.03
C THR A 66 2.47 -7.43 -2.53
N CYS A 67 2.06 -6.52 -3.41
CA CYS A 67 2.84 -5.38 -3.85
C CYS A 67 2.07 -4.10 -3.52
N VAL A 68 2.67 -3.21 -2.71
CA VAL A 68 2.13 -1.88 -2.40
C VAL A 68 3.07 -0.82 -2.96
N MET A 69 2.52 0.12 -3.70
CA MET A 69 3.23 1.30 -4.18
C MET A 69 2.57 2.56 -3.61
N ILE A 70 3.37 3.43 -2.99
CA ILE A 70 2.90 4.71 -2.46
C ILE A 70 3.74 5.85 -3.02
N CYS A 71 3.13 7.01 -3.21
CA CYS A 71 3.81 8.23 -3.63
C CYS A 71 3.37 9.43 -2.79
N LYS A 72 4.35 10.18 -2.28
CA LYS A 72 4.14 11.49 -1.65
C LYS A 72 4.86 12.56 -2.46
N TRP A 73 4.14 13.58 -2.89
CA TRP A 73 4.68 14.75 -3.57
C TRP A 73 5.07 15.84 -2.56
N VAL A 74 6.08 16.64 -2.91
CA VAL A 74 6.61 17.75 -2.11
C VAL A 74 6.54 19.09 -2.84
#